data_AF-A0A2N1D5G9-F1
#
_entry.id   AF-A0A2N1D5G9-F1
#
_cell.length_a   1.000
_cell.length_b   1.000
_cell.length_c   1.000
_cell.angle_alpha   90.00
_cell.angle_beta   90.00
_cell.angle_gamma   90.00
#
_symmetry.space_group_name_H-M   'P 1'
#
loop_
_entity.id
_entity.type
_entity.pdbx_description
1 polymer ?
#
loop_
_entity_poly.entity_id
_entity_poly.type
_entity_poly.pdbx_seq_one_letter_code
_entity_poly.pdbx_strand_id
1 'polypeptide(L)'
;MLPQAHEIAELDNGFLDNLFDNNFKYKESELSQVDLARMIVTGGYPEVLSRQPHRRKAWFKSYIDSILKRDITEVYNVTKPKEVARLLHALAINTSELLNKSSLGRVTGTTAKTTDKYIATLEYTYLIKLIPAWHSNETKRLLTSEKIQFIDTGLLCSLRNITEAKLLEDRTVLGSVLETFIASELMKLVSQSAIDYEMHHYRSRDGLEVDLILTSECGVSVGVEVKAGMTLSQKWFKPLQTLIDQGVLSHGVVVYSGTKLLKVTGKIHLIPVSELLGLS
;
A
#
# COMPACT_ATOMS: atom_id res chain seq x y z
N MET A 1 -11.27 15.31 9.45
CA MET A 1 -11.88 15.72 8.17
C MET A 1 -10.96 15.15 7.12
N LEU A 2 -11.36 14.03 6.49
CA LEU A 2 -10.70 13.56 5.27
C LEU A 2 -10.54 14.76 4.33
N PRO A 3 -9.45 14.86 3.53
CA PRO A 3 -9.42 15.80 2.42
C PRO A 3 -10.77 15.67 1.70
N GLN A 4 -11.49 16.79 1.64
CA GLN A 4 -12.90 16.80 1.27
C GLN A 4 -13.07 16.07 -0.06
N ALA A 5 -14.07 15.19 -0.11
CA ALA A 5 -14.42 14.31 -1.23
C ALA A 5 -14.95 15.07 -2.47
N HIS A 6 -14.38 16.24 -2.78
CA HIS A 6 -14.64 16.99 -3.99
C HIS A 6 -13.35 17.05 -4.80
N GLU A 7 -13.41 16.45 -6.00
CA GLU A 7 -12.37 16.33 -7.03
C GLU A 7 -11.40 15.13 -6.92
N ILE A 8 -11.91 13.94 -6.61
CA ILE A 8 -11.28 12.68 -7.04
C ILE A 8 -12.09 12.22 -8.26
N ALA A 9 -11.50 12.32 -9.45
CA ALA A 9 -12.09 11.80 -10.67
C ALA A 9 -12.54 10.35 -10.48
N GLU A 10 -13.71 10.00 -11.01
CA GLU A 10 -14.28 8.65 -11.01
C GLU A 10 -13.22 7.64 -11.50
N LEU A 11 -12.58 6.97 -10.55
CA LEU A 11 -11.56 5.93 -10.78
C LEU A 11 -12.19 4.54 -10.75
N ASP A 12 -13.51 4.42 -10.95
CA ASP A 12 -14.09 3.12 -11.24
C ASP A 12 -13.70 2.70 -12.65
N ASN A 13 -12.48 2.19 -12.75
CA ASN A 13 -11.89 1.66 -13.97
C ASN A 13 -12.25 0.18 -14.18
N GLY A 14 -13.19 -0.38 -13.40
CA GLY A 14 -13.60 -1.78 -13.45
C GLY A 14 -12.52 -2.77 -12.97
N PHE A 15 -11.43 -2.30 -12.37
CA PHE A 15 -10.34 -3.17 -11.92
C PHE A 15 -10.81 -4.17 -10.85
N LEU A 16 -11.60 -3.72 -9.86
CA LEU A 16 -12.10 -4.59 -8.80
C LEU A 16 -13.07 -5.64 -9.37
N ASP A 17 -13.95 -5.26 -10.29
CA ASP A 17 -14.83 -6.20 -10.98
C ASP A 17 -14.03 -7.25 -11.74
N ASN A 18 -13.07 -6.84 -12.58
CA ASN A 18 -12.20 -7.77 -13.30
C ASN A 18 -11.39 -8.66 -12.35
N LEU A 19 -10.95 -8.10 -11.23
CA LEU A 19 -10.22 -8.82 -10.20
C LEU A 19 -11.10 -9.88 -9.55
N PHE A 20 -12.35 -9.61 -9.19
CA PHE A 20 -13.23 -10.57 -8.52
C PHE A 20 -13.89 -11.55 -9.49
N ASP A 21 -14.16 -11.15 -10.74
CA ASP A 21 -14.70 -12.02 -11.80
C ASP A 21 -13.61 -12.87 -12.49
N ASN A 22 -12.33 -12.63 -12.18
CA ASN A 22 -11.18 -13.26 -12.83
C ASN A 22 -11.22 -13.06 -14.35
N ASN A 23 -11.57 -11.85 -14.79
CA ASN A 23 -11.86 -11.51 -16.18
C ASN A 23 -11.03 -10.35 -16.69
N PHE A 24 -9.71 -10.55 -16.74
CA PHE A 24 -8.82 -9.56 -17.35
C PHE A 24 -8.75 -9.70 -18.86
N LYS A 25 -8.96 -8.59 -19.58
CA LYS A 25 -8.82 -8.52 -21.04
C LYS A 25 -7.38 -8.19 -21.42
N TYR A 26 -6.87 -8.85 -22.45
CA TYR A 26 -5.50 -8.62 -22.91
C TYR A 26 -5.34 -7.23 -23.52
N LYS A 27 -4.48 -6.42 -22.92
CA LYS A 27 -3.98 -5.17 -23.48
C LYS A 27 -2.50 -5.00 -23.12
N GLU A 28 -1.72 -4.45 -24.04
CA GLU A 28 -0.32 -4.12 -23.77
C GLU A 28 -0.24 -2.72 -23.17
N SER A 29 0.55 -2.58 -22.11
CA SER A 29 0.74 -1.32 -21.40
C SER A 29 1.82 -0.46 -22.04
N GLU A 30 1.57 0.84 -22.13
CA GLU A 30 2.55 1.84 -22.54
C GLU A 30 3.28 2.49 -21.34
N LEU A 31 2.97 2.08 -20.10
CA LEU A 31 3.54 2.68 -18.90
C LEU A 31 5.04 2.34 -18.77
N SER A 32 5.89 3.35 -18.97
CA SER A 32 7.33 3.20 -18.82
C SER A 32 7.77 3.12 -17.35
N GLN A 33 8.96 2.58 -17.08
CA GLN A 33 9.53 2.58 -15.72
C GLN A 33 9.76 3.99 -15.19
N VAL A 34 10.12 4.93 -16.06
CA VAL A 34 10.36 6.33 -15.70
C VAL A 34 9.06 6.98 -15.27
N ASP A 35 7.99 6.75 -16.02
CA ASP A 35 6.67 7.30 -15.68
C ASP A 35 6.12 6.65 -14.41
N LEU A 36 6.26 5.34 -14.24
CA LEU A 36 5.90 4.67 -12.98
C LEU A 36 6.68 5.25 -11.78
N ALA A 37 8.01 5.42 -11.91
CA ALA A 37 8.82 6.02 -10.85
C ALA A 37 8.38 7.46 -10.55
N ARG A 38 8.05 8.25 -11.57
CA ARG A 38 7.52 9.61 -11.43
C ARG A 38 6.18 9.62 -10.71
N MET A 39 5.26 8.72 -11.05
CA MET A 39 3.96 8.59 -10.39
C MET A 39 4.13 8.26 -8.90
N ILE A 40 4.97 7.27 -8.59
CA ILE A 40 5.28 6.86 -7.21
C ILE A 40 5.87 8.02 -6.39
N VAL A 41 6.84 8.76 -6.93
CA VAL A 41 7.48 9.88 -6.20
C VAL A 41 6.55 11.09 -6.09
N THR A 42 5.61 11.23 -7.03
CA THR A 42 4.63 12.32 -7.00
C THR A 42 3.53 12.06 -5.97
N GLY A 43 3.07 10.82 -5.83
CA GLY A 43 1.90 10.49 -5.02
C GLY A 43 0.59 10.94 -5.70
N GLY A 44 -0.52 10.83 -4.95
CA GLY A 44 -1.88 11.07 -5.41
C GLY A 44 -2.58 12.29 -4.81
N TYR A 45 -1.93 13.09 -3.95
CA TYR A 45 -2.54 14.31 -3.42
C TYR A 45 -2.83 15.32 -4.56
N PRO A 46 -4.08 15.80 -4.75
CA PRO A 46 -4.44 16.75 -5.81
C PRO A 46 -3.60 18.03 -5.80
N GLU A 47 -3.30 18.55 -4.61
CA GLU A 47 -2.42 19.70 -4.41
C GLU A 47 -1.01 19.44 -4.93
N VAL A 48 -0.50 18.22 -4.81
CA VAL A 48 0.85 17.87 -5.29
C VAL A 48 0.85 17.70 -6.81
N LEU A 49 -0.20 17.09 -7.36
CA LEU A 49 -0.37 16.90 -8.80
C LEU A 49 -0.41 18.22 -9.56
N SER A 50 -1.10 19.23 -9.01
CA SER A 50 -1.17 20.58 -9.59
C SER A 50 0.11 21.42 -9.43
N ARG A 51 1.11 20.94 -8.68
CA ARG A 51 2.35 21.67 -8.39
C ARG A 51 3.49 21.30 -9.34
N GLN A 52 4.34 22.30 -9.60
CA GLN A 52 5.63 22.13 -10.26
C GLN A 52 6.53 21.16 -9.47
N PRO A 53 7.32 20.28 -10.13
CA PRO A 53 8.10 19.23 -9.45
C PRO A 53 8.98 19.75 -8.29
N HIS A 54 9.68 20.87 -8.48
CA HIS A 54 10.57 21.45 -7.47
C HIS A 54 9.84 21.96 -6.20
N ARG A 55 8.52 22.14 -6.24
CA ARG A 55 7.70 22.60 -5.10
C ARG A 55 7.07 21.46 -4.30
N ARG A 56 6.99 20.24 -4.86
CA ARG A 56 6.27 19.11 -4.26
C ARG A 56 6.85 18.69 -2.91
N LYS A 57 8.18 18.56 -2.83
CA LYS A 57 8.86 18.21 -1.57
C LYS A 57 8.63 19.23 -0.46
N ALA A 58 8.69 20.52 -0.79
CA ALA A 58 8.42 21.58 0.17
C ALA A 58 6.98 21.52 0.69
N TRP A 59 6.02 21.23 -0.20
CA TRP A 59 4.63 21.03 0.19
C TRP A 59 4.45 19.87 1.17
N PHE A 60 5.02 18.69 0.88
CA PHE A 60 4.92 17.53 1.79
C PHE A 60 5.52 17.84 3.17
N LYS A 61 6.66 18.53 3.21
CA LYS A 61 7.27 18.96 4.48
C LYS A 61 6.33 19.87 5.27
N SER A 62 5.74 20.87 4.61
CA SER A 62 4.77 21.76 5.23
C SER A 62 3.51 21.01 5.69
N TYR A 63 3.02 20.06 4.91
CA TYR A 63 1.85 19.24 5.24
C TYR A 63 2.10 18.39 6.50
N ILE A 64 3.23 17.69 6.58
CA ILE A 64 3.62 16.93 7.78
C ILE A 64 3.78 17.86 8.98
N ASP A 65 4.48 19.00 8.81
CA ASP A 65 4.67 19.97 9.89
C ASP A 65 3.33 20.48 10.42
N SER A 66 2.35 20.71 9.55
CA SER A 66 1.00 21.12 9.92
C SER A 66 0.26 20.03 10.71
N ILE A 67 0.29 18.77 10.27
CA ILE A 67 -0.35 17.66 10.99
C ILE A 67 0.29 17.44 12.36
N LEU A 68 1.62 17.41 12.43
CA LEU A 68 2.34 17.18 13.68
C LEU A 68 2.09 18.31 14.71
N LYS A 69 2.06 19.57 14.25
CA LYS A 69 1.91 20.73 15.14
C LYS A 69 0.46 21.02 15.50
N ARG A 70 -0.46 20.91 14.53
CA ARG A 70 -1.87 21.27 14.72
C ARG A 70 -2.67 20.07 15.16
N ASP A 71 -2.80 19.06 14.30
CA ASP A 71 -3.71 17.95 14.56
C ASP A 71 -3.23 17.11 15.75
N ILE A 72 -1.96 16.68 15.75
CA ILE A 72 -1.45 15.76 16.76
C ILE A 72 -1.32 16.42 18.14
N THR A 73 -0.86 17.67 18.17
CA THR A 73 -0.65 18.38 19.45
C THR A 73 -1.97 18.94 19.99
N GLU A 74 -2.81 19.57 19.16
CA GLU A 74 -4.03 20.25 19.60
C GLU A 74 -5.23 19.29 19.71
N VAL A 75 -5.40 18.35 18.77
CA VAL A 75 -6.58 17.45 18.74
C VAL A 75 -6.35 16.19 19.57
N TYR A 76 -5.17 15.58 19.48
CA TYR A 76 -4.86 14.31 20.17
C TYR A 76 -4.09 14.46 21.49
N ASN A 77 -3.88 15.71 21.93
CA ASN A 77 -3.21 16.10 23.16
C ASN A 77 -1.87 15.34 23.36
N VAL A 78 -1.06 15.31 22.31
CA VAL A 78 0.28 14.71 22.36
C VAL A 78 1.28 15.76 22.80
N THR A 79 1.90 15.55 23.97
CA THR A 79 2.85 16.48 24.58
C THR A 79 4.27 16.43 23.97
N LYS A 80 4.55 15.43 23.12
CA LYS A 80 5.89 15.17 22.56
C LYS A 80 5.86 14.93 21.04
N PRO A 81 5.52 15.94 20.22
CA PRO A 81 5.40 15.80 18.77
C PRO A 81 6.70 15.35 18.07
N LYS A 82 7.87 15.60 18.66
CA LYS A 82 9.16 15.11 18.14
C LYS A 82 9.27 13.59 18.16
N GLU A 83 8.68 12.92 19.16
CA GLU A 83 8.68 11.45 19.24
C GLU A 83 7.77 10.85 18.16
N VAL A 84 6.63 11.50 17.89
CA VAL A 84 5.72 11.13 16.80
C VAL A 84 6.37 11.32 15.43
N ALA A 85 7.09 12.44 15.22
CA ALA A 85 7.83 12.67 13.99
C ALA A 85 8.88 11.56 13.73
N ARG A 86 9.64 11.17 14.77
CA ARG A 86 10.60 10.06 14.68
C ARG A 86 9.91 8.73 14.40
N LEU A 87 8.75 8.49 15.01
CA LEU A 87 7.95 7.30 14.76
C LEU A 87 7.50 7.25 13.29
N LEU A 88 6.96 8.35 12.75
CA LEU A 88 6.54 8.46 11.36
C LEU A 88 7.70 8.15 10.40
N HIS A 89 8.89 8.69 10.66
CA HIS A 89 10.10 8.34 9.89
C HIS A 89 10.50 6.87 10.03
N ALA A 90 10.42 6.29 11.23
CA ALA A 90 10.72 4.87 11.44
C ALA A 90 9.72 3.97 10.70
N LEU A 91 8.44 4.32 10.69
CA LEU A 91 7.41 3.63 9.92
C LEU A 91 7.67 3.75 8.41
N ALA A 92 8.07 4.93 7.93
CA ALA A 92 8.42 5.13 6.51
C ALA A 92 9.54 4.18 6.06
N ILE A 93 10.58 4.01 6.88
CA ILE A 93 11.68 3.08 6.59
C ILE A 93 11.20 1.63 6.49
N ASN A 94 10.18 1.26 7.27
CA ASN A 94 9.64 -0.10 7.36
C ASN A 94 8.28 -0.22 6.65
N THR A 95 8.01 0.59 5.62
CA THR A 95 6.77 0.49 4.85
C THR A 95 6.62 -0.91 4.23
N SER A 96 5.40 -1.41 4.14
CA SER A 96 5.06 -2.76 3.70
C SER A 96 5.61 -3.92 4.56
N GLU A 97 6.22 -3.63 5.71
CA GLU A 97 6.68 -4.65 6.66
C GLU A 97 5.67 -4.89 7.80
N LEU A 98 5.83 -6.00 8.51
CA LEU A 98 5.08 -6.25 9.74
C LEU A 98 5.51 -5.29 10.85
N LEU A 99 4.54 -4.74 11.56
CA LEU A 99 4.78 -3.85 12.69
C LEU A 99 5.52 -4.57 13.83
N ASN A 100 6.75 -4.14 14.08
CA ASN A 100 7.48 -4.47 15.30
C ASN A 100 7.40 -3.31 16.31
N LYS A 101 6.29 -3.24 17.03
CA LYS A 101 6.00 -2.18 18.03
C LYS A 101 7.09 -2.07 19.10
N SER A 102 7.69 -3.19 19.49
CA SER A 102 8.79 -3.21 20.47
C SER A 102 10.04 -2.51 19.94
N SER A 103 10.39 -2.76 18.66
CA SER A 103 11.53 -2.11 18.01
C SER A 103 11.28 -0.61 17.80
N LEU A 104 10.06 -0.26 17.35
CA LEU A 104 9.66 1.13 17.17
C LEU A 104 9.74 1.92 18.48
N GLY A 105 9.23 1.37 19.59
CA GLY A 105 9.33 2.01 20.91
C GLY A 105 10.76 2.25 21.37
N ARG A 106 11.71 1.35 21.06
CA ARG A 106 13.13 1.56 21.34
C ARG A 106 13.72 2.70 20.52
N VAL A 107 13.37 2.79 19.23
CA VAL A 107 13.84 3.87 18.33
C VAL A 107 13.33 5.24 18.78
N THR A 108 12.10 5.31 19.26
CA THR A 108 11.46 6.56 19.68
C THR A 108 11.71 6.92 21.14
N GLY A 109 12.18 5.97 21.96
CA GLY A 109 12.35 6.14 23.40
C GLY A 109 11.01 6.15 24.16
N THR A 110 10.00 5.44 23.66
CA THR A 110 8.63 5.45 24.19
C THR A 110 8.24 4.10 24.80
N THR A 111 7.32 4.13 25.77
CA THR A 111 6.72 2.90 26.31
C THR A 111 5.82 2.23 25.27
N ALA A 112 5.53 0.92 25.42
CA ALA A 112 4.63 0.21 24.51
C ALA A 112 3.26 0.92 24.37
N LYS A 113 2.64 1.31 25.49
CA LYS A 113 1.37 2.05 25.51
C LYS A 113 1.46 3.39 24.76
N THR A 114 2.58 4.10 24.89
CA THR A 114 2.81 5.36 24.18
C THR A 114 3.01 5.13 22.69
N THR A 115 3.77 4.10 22.30
CA THR A 115 3.97 3.72 20.91
C THR A 115 2.63 3.37 20.26
N ASP A 116 1.80 2.56 20.91
CA ASP A 116 0.46 2.22 20.42
C ASP A 116 -0.41 3.46 20.23
N LYS A 117 -0.43 4.37 21.22
CA LYS A 117 -1.14 5.64 21.11
C LYS A 117 -0.66 6.43 19.89
N TYR A 118 0.66 6.54 19.67
CA TYR A 118 1.21 7.32 18.57
C TYR A 118 0.97 6.70 17.21
N ILE A 119 1.05 5.37 17.08
CA ILE A 119 0.66 4.67 15.84
C ILE A 119 -0.82 4.94 15.53
N ALA A 120 -1.71 4.77 16.52
CA ALA A 120 -3.13 5.05 16.34
C ALA A 120 -3.39 6.51 15.95
N THR A 121 -2.69 7.47 16.57
CA THR A 121 -2.77 8.88 16.17
C THR A 121 -2.37 9.10 14.72
N LEU A 122 -1.26 8.49 14.26
CA LEU A 122 -0.81 8.62 12.87
C LEU A 122 -1.82 8.00 11.88
N GLU A 123 -2.45 6.89 12.24
CA GLU A 123 -3.53 6.28 11.45
C GLU A 123 -4.78 7.16 11.42
N TYR A 124 -5.21 7.73 12.55
CA TYR A 124 -6.35 8.66 12.58
C TYR A 124 -6.12 9.97 11.82
N THR A 125 -4.86 10.40 11.69
CA THR A 125 -4.49 11.54 10.83
C THR A 125 -4.41 11.19 9.34
N TYR A 126 -4.72 9.94 8.97
CA TYR A 126 -4.60 9.45 7.61
C TYR A 126 -3.20 9.69 7.03
N LEU A 127 -2.15 9.43 7.80
CA LEU A 127 -0.78 9.41 7.27
C LEU A 127 -0.37 7.99 6.87
N ILE A 128 -0.92 7.02 7.59
CA ILE A 128 -0.64 5.60 7.46
C ILE A 128 -1.94 4.82 7.55
N LYS A 129 -1.88 3.55 7.14
CA LYS A 129 -2.92 2.55 7.33
C LYS A 129 -2.28 1.28 7.85
N LEU A 130 -2.91 0.64 8.84
CA LEU A 130 -2.55 -0.70 9.27
C LEU A 130 -3.40 -1.72 8.53
N ILE A 131 -2.74 -2.67 7.87
CA ILE A 131 -3.40 -3.77 7.18
C ILE A 131 -3.40 -4.97 8.12
N PRO A 132 -4.57 -5.48 8.53
CA PRO A 132 -4.67 -6.64 9.41
C PRO A 132 -4.23 -7.92 8.70
N ALA A 133 -3.84 -8.93 9.47
CA ALA A 133 -3.54 -10.24 8.93
C ALA A 133 -4.83 -10.99 8.57
N TRP A 134 -4.81 -11.69 7.44
CA TRP A 134 -5.84 -12.64 7.08
C TRP A 134 -5.67 -13.91 7.92
N HIS A 135 -6.79 -14.43 8.45
CA HIS A 135 -6.80 -15.74 9.11
C HIS A 135 -8.25 -16.29 9.11
N SER A 136 -8.48 -17.59 8.94
CA SER A 136 -9.86 -18.13 8.97
C SER A 136 -10.57 -17.91 10.32
N ASN A 137 -9.83 -17.97 11.42
CA ASN A 137 -10.27 -17.59 12.78
C ASN A 137 -10.03 -16.09 13.05
N GLU A 138 -11.10 -15.36 13.35
CA GLU A 138 -11.09 -13.91 13.63
C GLU A 138 -10.27 -13.53 14.87
N THR A 139 -10.34 -14.31 15.95
CA THR A 139 -9.55 -14.05 17.16
C THR A 139 -8.05 -14.10 16.88
N LYS A 140 -7.61 -15.03 16.02
CA LYS A 140 -6.20 -15.09 15.60
C LYS A 140 -5.80 -13.92 14.72
N ARG A 141 -6.72 -13.32 13.94
CA ARG A 141 -6.44 -12.07 13.19
C ARG A 141 -6.04 -10.96 14.15
N LEU A 142 -6.80 -10.76 15.22
CA LEU A 142 -6.57 -9.72 16.23
C LEU A 142 -5.24 -9.85 16.98
N LEU A 143 -4.69 -11.07 17.05
CA LEU A 143 -3.41 -11.34 17.73
C LEU A 143 -2.21 -11.30 16.79
N THR A 144 -2.43 -11.24 15.48
CA THR A 144 -1.36 -11.28 14.48
C THR A 144 -0.95 -9.86 14.11
N SER A 145 0.36 -9.63 13.97
CA SER A 145 0.89 -8.31 13.63
C SER A 145 0.35 -7.79 12.30
N GLU A 146 -0.01 -6.51 12.28
CA GLU A 146 -0.45 -5.78 11.10
C GLU A 146 0.75 -5.41 10.22
N LYS A 147 0.51 -5.23 8.92
CA LYS A 147 1.46 -4.68 7.96
C LYS A 147 1.23 -3.17 7.83
N ILE A 148 2.28 -2.37 7.92
CA ILE A 148 2.18 -0.90 7.82
C ILE A 148 2.18 -0.46 6.35
N GLN A 149 1.26 0.42 5.97
CA GLN A 149 1.27 1.10 4.67
C GLN A 149 1.15 2.61 4.83
N PHE A 150 1.81 3.36 3.96
CA PHE A 150 1.52 4.79 3.80
C PHE A 150 0.33 4.95 2.86
N ILE A 151 -0.56 5.89 3.16
CA ILE A 151 -1.72 6.15 2.31
C ILE A 151 -1.35 6.87 1.00
N ASP A 152 -0.13 7.41 0.93
CA ASP A 152 0.40 8.14 -0.23
C ASP A 152 1.91 7.92 -0.36
N THR A 153 2.36 7.55 -1.55
CA THR A 153 3.77 7.26 -1.81
C THR A 153 4.63 8.50 -2.06
N GLY A 154 4.04 9.62 -2.47
CA GLY A 154 4.76 10.90 -2.55
C GLY A 154 5.16 11.41 -1.17
N LEU A 155 4.27 11.25 -0.19
CA LEU A 155 4.54 11.52 1.22
C LEU A 155 5.66 10.63 1.76
N LEU A 156 5.56 9.31 1.54
CA LEU A 156 6.59 8.34 1.90
C LEU A 156 7.94 8.68 1.28
N CYS A 157 7.97 8.98 -0.02
CA CYS A 157 9.18 9.33 -0.76
C CYS A 157 9.79 10.63 -0.22
N SER A 158 8.97 11.63 0.09
CA SER A 158 9.42 12.88 0.70
C SER A 158 10.07 12.65 2.07
N LEU A 159 9.46 11.83 2.95
CA LEU A 159 10.01 11.48 4.26
C LEU A 159 11.34 10.75 4.19
N ARG A 160 11.52 9.89 3.17
CA ARG A 160 12.74 9.10 2.96
C ARG A 160 13.77 9.74 2.03
N ASN A 161 13.46 10.90 1.45
CA ASN A 161 14.24 11.52 0.38
C ASN A 161 14.47 10.60 -0.84
N ILE A 162 13.46 9.80 -1.19
CA ILE A 162 13.50 8.93 -2.38
C ILE A 162 13.18 9.77 -3.62
N THR A 163 13.98 9.56 -4.66
CA THR A 163 13.88 10.26 -5.96
C THR A 163 13.55 9.25 -7.07
N GLU A 164 13.13 9.76 -8.22
CA GLU A 164 12.90 8.93 -9.42
C GLU A 164 14.14 8.11 -9.77
N ALA A 165 15.32 8.74 -9.78
CA ALA A 165 16.59 8.08 -10.04
C ALA A 165 16.87 6.94 -9.05
N LYS A 166 16.61 7.17 -7.74
CA LYS A 166 16.82 6.13 -6.73
C LYS A 166 15.92 4.91 -6.95
N LEU A 167 14.67 5.10 -7.38
CA LEU A 167 13.75 4.01 -7.70
C LEU A 167 14.19 3.21 -8.94
N LEU A 168 14.78 3.87 -9.93
CA LEU A 168 15.27 3.23 -11.14
C LEU A 168 16.55 2.42 -10.90
N GLU A 169 17.40 2.88 -9.96
CA GLU A 169 18.69 2.26 -9.63
C GLU A 169 18.58 1.14 -8.57
N ASP A 170 17.65 1.26 -7.61
CA ASP A 170 17.56 0.39 -6.44
C ASP A 170 16.24 -0.40 -6.42
N ARG A 171 16.31 -1.65 -6.90
CA ARG A 171 15.14 -2.54 -6.98
C ARG A 171 14.59 -2.94 -5.62
N THR A 172 15.41 -2.95 -4.55
CA THR A 172 14.94 -3.25 -3.20
C THR A 172 14.10 -2.10 -2.66
N VAL A 173 14.56 -0.86 -2.84
CA VAL A 173 13.76 0.32 -2.49
C VAL A 173 12.49 0.37 -3.33
N LEU A 174 12.58 0.14 -4.65
CA LEU A 174 11.41 0.10 -5.52
C LEU A 174 10.39 -0.97 -5.09
N GLY A 175 10.82 -2.16 -4.69
CA GLY A 175 9.92 -3.22 -4.23
C GLY A 175 9.02 -2.77 -3.08
N SER A 176 9.62 -2.35 -1.96
CA SER A 176 8.88 -1.88 -0.79
C SER A 176 7.95 -0.68 -1.09
N VAL A 177 8.42 0.28 -1.88
CA VAL A 177 7.63 1.48 -2.24
C VAL A 177 6.51 1.12 -3.22
N LEU A 178 6.73 0.19 -4.15
CA LEU A 178 5.72 -0.27 -5.10
C LEU A 178 4.61 -1.06 -4.39
N GLU A 179 4.94 -1.90 -3.42
CA GLU A 179 3.95 -2.55 -2.56
C GLU A 179 3.05 -1.51 -1.87
N THR A 180 3.65 -0.45 -1.32
CA THR A 180 2.89 0.65 -0.72
C THR A 180 2.07 1.43 -1.74
N PHE A 181 2.61 1.66 -2.94
CA PHE A 181 1.89 2.31 -4.03
C PHE A 181 0.63 1.52 -4.37
N ILE A 182 0.78 0.23 -4.70
CA ILE A 182 -0.33 -0.64 -5.05
C ILE A 182 -1.35 -0.75 -3.91
N ALA A 183 -0.90 -0.91 -2.66
CA ALA A 183 -1.80 -0.92 -1.52
C ALA A 183 -2.60 0.38 -1.41
N SER A 184 -1.95 1.55 -1.58
CA SER A 184 -2.62 2.85 -1.50
C SER A 184 -3.61 3.09 -2.63
N GLU A 185 -3.30 2.64 -3.86
CA GLU A 185 -4.24 2.75 -4.98
C GLU A 185 -5.43 1.79 -4.81
N LEU A 186 -5.20 0.55 -4.33
CA LEU A 186 -6.28 -0.37 -4.00
C LEU A 186 -7.20 0.17 -2.90
N MET A 187 -6.67 0.83 -1.87
CA MET A 187 -7.50 1.49 -0.85
C MET A 187 -8.44 2.53 -1.45
N LYS A 188 -7.98 3.30 -2.45
CA LYS A 188 -8.82 4.29 -3.14
C LYS A 188 -9.92 3.62 -3.94
N LEU A 189 -9.60 2.55 -4.68
CA LEU A 189 -10.58 1.77 -5.43
C LEU A 189 -11.63 1.15 -4.50
N VAL A 190 -11.19 0.51 -3.42
CA VAL A 190 -12.08 -0.09 -2.41
C VAL A 190 -12.99 0.97 -1.78
N SER A 191 -12.47 2.16 -1.47
CA SER A 191 -13.28 3.24 -0.88
C SER A 191 -14.35 3.84 -1.80
N GLN A 192 -14.24 3.60 -3.11
CA GLN A 192 -15.17 4.10 -4.14
C GLN A 192 -16.10 2.99 -4.64
N SER A 193 -15.85 1.74 -4.27
CA SER A 193 -16.64 0.59 -4.67
C SER A 193 -18.03 0.61 -4.04
N ALA A 194 -19.03 0.12 -4.79
CA ALA A 194 -20.36 -0.14 -4.26
C ALA A 194 -20.43 -1.42 -3.40
N ILE A 195 -19.48 -2.35 -3.62
CA ILE A 195 -19.31 -3.58 -2.85
C ILE A 195 -18.26 -3.32 -1.76
N ASP A 196 -18.56 -3.74 -0.53
CA ASP A 196 -17.60 -3.66 0.58
C ASP A 196 -16.51 -4.73 0.42
N TYR A 197 -15.25 -4.28 0.50
CA TYR A 197 -14.08 -5.15 0.49
C TYR A 197 -13.19 -4.89 1.71
N GLU A 198 -12.75 -5.96 2.36
CA GLU A 198 -11.76 -5.91 3.42
C GLU A 198 -10.36 -6.18 2.85
N MET A 199 -9.38 -5.35 3.22
CA MET A 199 -7.97 -5.53 2.87
C MET A 199 -7.22 -6.21 4.01
N HIS A 200 -6.51 -7.29 3.70
CA HIS A 200 -5.65 -8.02 4.63
C HIS A 200 -4.26 -8.26 4.01
N HIS A 201 -3.27 -8.67 4.80
CA HIS A 201 -2.06 -9.34 4.32
C HIS A 201 -2.06 -10.80 4.76
N TYR A 202 -1.24 -11.66 4.17
CA TYR A 202 -1.08 -13.03 4.65
C TYR A 202 0.38 -13.35 4.91
N ARG A 203 0.67 -13.91 6.09
CA ARG A 203 1.97 -14.51 6.39
C ARG A 203 1.80 -15.73 7.27
N SER A 204 2.36 -16.86 6.82
CA SER A 204 2.39 -18.09 7.59
C SER A 204 3.65 -18.22 8.45
N ARG A 205 3.66 -19.20 9.37
CA ARG A 205 4.81 -19.47 10.24
C ARG A 205 6.03 -20.00 9.48
N ASP A 206 5.82 -20.71 8.39
CA ASP A 206 6.83 -21.24 7.48
C ASP A 206 7.32 -20.21 6.45
N GLY A 207 6.84 -18.97 6.54
CA GLY A 207 7.33 -17.85 5.73
C GLY A 207 6.68 -17.71 4.36
N LEU A 208 5.55 -18.39 4.11
CA LEU A 208 4.70 -18.10 2.96
C LEU A 208 4.08 -16.72 3.15
N GLU A 209 4.19 -15.85 2.16
CA GLU A 209 3.69 -14.48 2.22
C GLU A 209 2.88 -14.17 0.96
N VAL A 210 1.75 -13.49 1.14
CA VAL A 210 1.00 -12.83 0.06
C VAL A 210 0.76 -11.39 0.51
N ASP A 211 1.16 -10.45 -0.34
CA ASP A 211 1.23 -9.03 0.03
C ASP A 211 -0.12 -8.47 0.49
N LEU A 212 -1.18 -8.76 -0.27
CA LEU A 212 -2.54 -8.34 0.01
C LEU A 212 -3.56 -9.44 -0.31
N ILE A 213 -4.64 -9.51 0.47
CA ILE A 213 -5.84 -10.29 0.21
C ILE A 213 -7.03 -9.33 0.29
N LEU A 214 -7.83 -9.29 -0.77
CA LEU A 214 -9.12 -8.61 -0.77
C LEU A 214 -10.22 -9.62 -0.54
N THR A 215 -11.08 -9.37 0.45
CA THR A 215 -12.22 -10.23 0.76
C THR A 215 -13.51 -9.43 0.56
N SER A 216 -14.40 -9.89 -0.31
CA SER A 216 -15.71 -9.25 -0.50
C SER A 216 -16.66 -9.53 0.67
N GLU A 217 -17.72 -8.76 0.79
CA GLU A 217 -18.82 -9.00 1.75
C GLU A 217 -19.44 -10.40 1.65
N CYS A 218 -19.36 -11.05 0.48
CA CYS A 218 -19.80 -12.43 0.25
C CYS A 218 -18.78 -13.49 0.69
N GLY A 219 -17.63 -13.08 1.23
CA GLY A 219 -16.56 -13.96 1.74
C GLY A 219 -15.60 -14.48 0.68
N VAL A 220 -15.73 -14.06 -0.59
CA VAL A 220 -14.78 -14.44 -1.65
C VAL A 220 -13.46 -13.71 -1.43
N SER A 221 -12.34 -14.44 -1.41
CA SER A 221 -11.01 -13.86 -1.18
C SER A 221 -10.12 -13.99 -2.42
N VAL A 222 -9.51 -12.89 -2.84
CA VAL A 222 -8.59 -12.80 -3.98
C VAL A 222 -7.23 -12.30 -3.52
N GLY A 223 -6.16 -12.99 -3.91
CA GLY A 223 -4.80 -12.60 -3.54
C GLY A 223 -4.16 -11.65 -4.55
N VAL A 224 -3.40 -10.68 -4.04
CA VAL A 224 -2.61 -9.73 -4.83
C VAL A 224 -1.17 -9.80 -4.35
N GLU A 225 -0.27 -10.13 -5.26
CA GLU A 225 1.18 -10.12 -5.04
C GLU A 225 1.81 -8.99 -5.87
N VAL A 226 2.77 -8.25 -5.30
CA VAL A 226 3.41 -7.12 -5.98
C VAL A 226 4.88 -7.44 -6.30
N LYS A 227 5.31 -7.14 -7.53
CA LYS A 227 6.69 -7.39 -7.97
C LYS A 227 7.26 -6.25 -8.80
N ALA A 228 8.36 -5.67 -8.32
CA ALA A 228 9.12 -4.63 -9.04
C ALA A 228 9.89 -5.16 -10.28
N GLY A 229 9.90 -6.48 -10.50
CA GLY A 229 10.53 -7.08 -11.67
C GLY A 229 9.69 -6.89 -12.93
N MET A 230 10.31 -7.02 -14.09
CA MET A 230 9.65 -6.88 -15.40
C MET A 230 9.48 -8.21 -16.14
N THR A 231 10.07 -9.29 -15.63
CA THR A 231 10.06 -10.62 -16.27
C THR A 231 9.49 -11.64 -15.31
N LEU A 232 8.48 -12.38 -15.76
CA LEU A 232 7.83 -13.42 -14.99
C LEU A 232 8.84 -14.41 -14.41
N SER A 233 8.69 -14.70 -13.12
CA SER A 233 9.38 -15.78 -12.43
C SER A 233 8.37 -16.68 -11.74
N GLN A 234 8.58 -18.00 -11.79
CA GLN A 234 7.69 -18.97 -11.11
C GLN A 234 7.54 -18.70 -9.61
N LYS A 235 8.56 -18.11 -8.98
CA LYS A 235 8.55 -17.79 -7.55
C LYS A 235 7.50 -16.74 -7.18
N TRP A 236 7.07 -15.91 -8.13
CA TRP A 236 6.15 -14.79 -7.86
C TRP A 236 4.73 -15.25 -7.58
N PHE A 237 4.24 -16.28 -8.25
CA PHE A 237 2.85 -16.73 -8.09
C PHE A 237 2.72 -18.00 -7.24
N LYS A 238 3.84 -18.60 -6.82
CA LYS A 238 3.82 -19.81 -5.99
C LYS A 238 3.07 -19.62 -4.65
N PRO A 239 3.20 -18.48 -3.94
CA PRO A 239 2.41 -18.24 -2.74
C PRO A 239 0.91 -18.18 -3.01
N LEU A 240 0.50 -17.45 -4.05
CA LEU A 240 -0.89 -17.40 -4.49
C LEU A 240 -1.43 -18.79 -4.85
N GLN A 241 -0.69 -19.56 -5.64
CA GLN A 241 -1.09 -20.93 -6.01
C GLN A 241 -1.29 -21.81 -4.77
N THR A 242 -0.39 -21.70 -3.79
CA THR A 242 -0.47 -22.47 -2.55
C THR A 242 -1.74 -22.15 -1.77
N LEU A 243 -2.12 -20.88 -1.64
CA LEU A 243 -3.36 -20.49 -0.96
C LEU A 243 -4.62 -20.82 -1.77
N ILE A 244 -4.55 -20.80 -3.10
CA ILE A 244 -5.65 -21.28 -3.97
C ILE A 244 -5.87 -22.78 -3.78
N ASP A 245 -4.80 -23.58 -3.75
CA ASP A 245 -4.88 -25.03 -3.57
C ASP A 245 -5.40 -25.41 -2.18
N GLN A 246 -5.17 -24.56 -1.17
CA GLN A 246 -5.73 -24.69 0.18
C GLN A 246 -7.19 -24.21 0.29
N GLY A 247 -7.77 -23.65 -0.77
CA GLY A 247 -9.12 -23.08 -0.75
C GLY A 247 -9.25 -21.77 0.03
N VAL A 248 -8.12 -21.12 0.35
CA VAL A 248 -8.09 -19.80 1.01
C VAL A 248 -8.43 -18.69 0.02
N LEU A 249 -7.95 -18.82 -1.22
CA LEU A 249 -8.20 -17.87 -2.30
C LEU A 249 -8.98 -18.52 -3.44
N SER A 250 -9.90 -17.78 -4.06
CA SER A 250 -10.57 -18.22 -5.30
C SER A 250 -9.60 -18.20 -6.49
N HIS A 251 -8.81 -17.13 -6.58
CA HIS A 251 -7.80 -16.83 -7.60
C HIS A 251 -6.87 -15.72 -7.10
N GLY A 252 -5.93 -15.28 -7.94
CA GLY A 252 -5.05 -14.18 -7.58
C GLY A 252 -4.36 -13.53 -8.77
N VAL A 253 -3.72 -12.39 -8.49
CA VAL A 253 -2.97 -11.62 -9.48
C VAL A 253 -1.59 -11.27 -8.96
N VAL A 254 -0.62 -11.27 -9.87
CA VAL A 254 0.70 -10.67 -9.64
C VAL A 254 0.71 -9.33 -10.37
N VAL A 255 0.70 -8.23 -9.62
CA VAL A 255 0.86 -6.87 -10.14
C VAL A 255 2.35 -6.59 -10.29
N TYR A 256 2.79 -6.24 -11.51
CA TYR A 256 4.22 -6.11 -11.77
C TYR A 256 4.57 -4.95 -12.71
N SER A 257 5.84 -4.55 -12.69
CA SER A 257 6.35 -3.41 -13.45
C SER A 257 6.60 -3.69 -14.94
N GLY A 258 6.12 -4.80 -15.51
CA GLY A 258 6.22 -5.04 -16.95
C GLY A 258 4.99 -4.53 -17.71
N THR A 259 4.94 -4.84 -19.01
CA THR A 259 3.93 -4.25 -19.91
C THR A 259 2.87 -5.22 -20.40
N LYS A 260 2.99 -6.52 -20.10
CA LYS A 260 2.14 -7.56 -20.68
C LYS A 260 1.22 -8.17 -19.66
N LEU A 261 -0.05 -8.25 -20.01
CA LEU A 261 -0.99 -9.09 -19.30
C LEU A 261 -0.80 -10.55 -19.73
N LEU A 262 -0.52 -11.44 -18.78
CA LEU A 262 -0.34 -12.86 -19.04
C LEU A 262 -1.24 -13.69 -18.12
N LYS A 263 -1.97 -14.63 -18.70
CA LYS A 263 -2.63 -15.69 -17.93
C LYS A 263 -1.59 -16.76 -17.58
N VAL A 264 -1.18 -16.80 -16.31
CA VAL A 264 -0.17 -17.76 -15.82
C VAL A 264 -0.80 -19.13 -15.63
N THR A 265 -1.99 -19.17 -15.01
CA THR A 265 -2.82 -20.37 -14.86
C THR A 265 -4.29 -20.04 -15.09
N GLY A 266 -5.19 -21.01 -14.97
CA GLY A 266 -6.64 -20.75 -15.00
C GLY A 266 -7.13 -19.73 -13.97
N LYS A 267 -6.40 -19.58 -12.86
CA LYS A 267 -6.77 -18.79 -11.67
C LYS A 267 -5.71 -17.74 -11.27
N ILE A 268 -4.66 -17.58 -12.07
CA ILE A 268 -3.60 -16.61 -11.76
C ILE A 268 -3.26 -15.81 -13.00
N HIS A 269 -3.32 -14.49 -12.86
CA HIS A 269 -2.92 -13.54 -13.89
C HIS A 269 -1.70 -12.73 -13.44
N LEU A 270 -0.82 -12.43 -14.38
CA LEU A 270 0.24 -11.44 -14.23
C LEU A 270 -0.25 -10.17 -14.94
N ILE A 271 -0.38 -9.06 -14.20
CA ILE A 271 -1.00 -7.83 -14.70
C ILE A 271 -0.04 -6.63 -14.55
N PRO A 272 0.16 -5.81 -15.59
CA PRO A 272 0.91 -4.57 -15.49
C PRO A 272 0.30 -3.62 -14.44
N VAL A 273 1.13 -2.81 -13.79
CA VAL A 273 0.65 -1.75 -12.87
C VAL A 273 -0.39 -0.84 -13.56
N SER A 274 -0.25 -0.58 -14.86
CA SER A 274 -1.20 0.26 -15.61
C SER A 274 -2.63 -0.28 -15.62
N GLU A 275 -2.82 -1.61 -15.53
CA GLU A 275 -4.15 -2.22 -15.49
C GLU A 275 -4.90 -1.78 -14.23
N LEU A 276 -4.21 -1.78 -13.09
CA LEU A 276 -4.76 -1.30 -11.83
C LEU A 276 -5.09 0.19 -11.86
N LEU A 277 -4.29 0.96 -12.60
CA LEU A 277 -4.43 2.41 -12.73
C LEU A 277 -5.46 2.83 -13.80
N GLY A 278 -6.03 1.89 -14.56
CA GLY A 278 -6.92 2.22 -15.69
C GLY A 278 -6.22 2.96 -16.83
N LEU A 279 -4.90 2.77 -16.95
CA LEU A 279 -4.05 3.35 -18.00
C LEU A 279 -3.78 2.35 -19.13
N SER A 280 -4.35 1.15 -19.04
CA SER A 280 -4.21 0.11 -20.06
C SER A 280 -5.00 0.44 -21.29
#